data_AF-A0A392TE89-F1
#
_entry.id   AF-A0A392TE89-F1
#
_cell.length_a   1.000
_cell.length_b   1.000
_cell.length_c   1.000
_cell.angle_alpha   90.00
_cell.angle_beta   90.00
_cell.angle_gamma   90.00
#
_symmetry.space_group_name_H-M   'P 1'
#
loop_
_entity.id
_entity.type
_entity.pdbx_description
1 polymer ?
#
loop_
_entity_poly.entity_id
_entity_poly.type
_entity_poly.pdbx_seq_one_letter_code
_entity_poly.pdbx_strand_id
1 'polypeptide(L)' 'MLQDWKIVRIAAVKPNSPQQTVARSSWCKPMAGKVKCNIDASFPSGSNRVGIGICIRDDQ' A
#
# COMPACT_ATOMS: atom_id res chain seq x y z
N MET A 1 15.83 -2.93 3.49
CA MET A 1 14.71 -1.97 3.56
C MET A 1 14.88 -0.77 2.62
N LEU A 2 16.00 -0.01 2.68
CA LEU A 2 16.26 1.10 1.74
C LEU A 2 16.66 0.62 0.32
N GLN A 3 17.49 -0.43 0.23
CA GLN A 3 17.81 -1.02 -1.07
C GLN A 3 16.58 -1.68 -1.72
N ASP A 4 15.72 -2.31 -0.93
CA ASP A 4 14.53 -3.01 -1.45
C ASP A 4 13.54 -2.05 -2.12
N TRP A 5 13.29 -0.86 -1.54
CA TRP A 5 12.41 0.12 -2.19
C TRP A 5 13.00 0.70 -3.49
N LYS A 6 14.34 0.81 -3.57
CA LYS A 6 15.02 1.23 -4.80
C LYS A 6 14.82 0.20 -5.91
N ILE A 7 14.85 -1.09 -5.58
CA ILE A 7 14.57 -2.18 -6.54
C ILE A 7 13.13 -2.12 -7.05
N VAL A 8 12.15 -1.85 -6.18
CA VAL A 8 10.74 -1.70 -6.57
C VAL A 8 10.54 -0.54 -7.58
N ARG A 9 11.21 0.60 -7.35
CA ARG A 9 11.16 1.75 -8.28
C ARG A 9 11.76 1.43 -9.63
N ILE A 10 12.84 0.67 -9.67
CA ILE A 10 13.50 0.27 -10.92
C ILE A 10 12.62 -0.73 -11.70
N ALA A 11 11.96 -1.66 -11.01
CA ALA A 11 11.06 -2.63 -11.63
C ALA A 11 9.81 -1.96 -12.25
N ALA A 12 9.28 -0.91 -11.62
CA ALA A 12 8.11 -0.18 -12.10
C ALA A 12 8.36 0.69 -13.37
N VAL A 13 9.63 0.99 -13.69
CA VAL A 13 10.01 1.87 -14.81
C VAL A 13 10.33 1.10 -16.09
N LYS A 14 10.48 -0.23 -16.02
CA LYS A 14 10.73 -1.05 -17.23
C LYS A 14 9.42 -1.28 -18.00
N PRO A 15 9.37 -0.99 -19.32
CA PRO A 15 8.20 -1.31 -20.14
C PRO A 15 8.07 -2.84 -20.31
N ASN A 16 6.83 -3.29 -20.20
CA ASN A 16 6.37 -4.65 -19.84
C ASN A 16 6.85 -5.82 -20.72
N SER A 17 7.01 -6.98 -20.06
CA SER A 17 6.64 -8.30 -20.64
C SER A 17 5.18 -8.61 -20.24
N PRO A 18 4.37 -9.24 -21.10
CA PRO A 18 2.92 -9.29 -20.94
C PRO A 18 2.49 -10.41 -19.99
N GLN A 19 2.56 -10.18 -18.68
CA GLN A 19 1.81 -10.94 -17.68
C GLN A 19 1.87 -10.28 -16.29
N GLN A 20 1.77 -8.96 -16.23
CA GLN A 20 1.19 -8.36 -15.03
C GLN A 20 -0.32 -8.52 -15.17
N THR A 21 -0.85 -9.59 -14.57
CA THR A 21 -2.27 -9.62 -14.15
C THR A 21 -2.52 -8.25 -13.56
N VAL A 22 -3.36 -7.45 -14.22
CA VAL A 22 -3.68 -6.09 -13.76
C VAL A 22 -4.18 -6.26 -12.34
N ALA A 23 -3.30 -6.02 -11.37
CA ALA A 23 -3.65 -6.09 -9.97
C ALA A 23 -4.75 -5.05 -9.84
N ARG A 24 -5.96 -5.53 -9.59
CA ARG A 24 -7.18 -4.72 -9.64
C ARG A 24 -6.94 -3.50 -8.75
N SER A 25 -6.68 -2.35 -9.38
CA SER A 25 -6.29 -1.12 -8.69
C SER A 25 -7.46 -0.51 -7.90
N SER A 26 -8.65 -1.10 -8.02
CA SER A 26 -9.84 -0.73 -7.28
C SER A 26 -10.05 -1.63 -6.07
N TRP A 27 -10.45 -1.00 -4.96
CA TRP A 27 -10.82 -1.71 -3.75
C TRP A 27 -11.97 -2.70 -4.04
N CYS A 28 -11.86 -3.90 -3.51
CA CYS A 28 -12.90 -4.92 -3.55
C CYS A 28 -13.32 -5.28 -2.14
N LYS A 29 -14.62 -5.50 -1.92
CA LYS A 29 -15.13 -5.99 -0.63
C LYS A 29 -14.45 -7.33 -0.31
N PRO A 30 -13.87 -7.49 0.89
CA PRO A 30 -13.23 -8.74 1.26
C PRO A 30 -14.27 -9.82 1.53
N MET A 31 -13.84 -11.10 1.49
CA MET A 31 -14.71 -12.24 1.81
C MET A 31 -15.23 -12.17 3.26
N ALA A 32 -16.35 -12.83 3.54
CA ALA A 32 -16.87 -12.95 4.90
C ALA A 32 -15.79 -13.45 5.88
N GLY A 33 -15.72 -12.85 7.07
CA GLY A 33 -14.69 -13.13 8.07
C GLY A 33 -13.36 -12.38 7.85
N LYS A 34 -13.28 -11.46 6.88
CA LYS A 34 -12.13 -10.57 6.67
C LYS A 34 -12.52 -9.11 6.87
N VAL A 35 -11.64 -8.35 7.51
CA VAL A 35 -11.85 -6.93 7.83
C VAL A 35 -11.20 -6.00 6.79
N LYS A 36 -11.75 -4.80 6.65
CA LYS A 36 -11.09 -3.71 5.92
C LYS A 36 -10.17 -2.97 6.89
N CYS A 37 -8.90 -2.84 6.53
CA CYS A 37 -8.00 -1.92 7.22
C CYS A 37 -7.58 -0.77 6.30
N ASN A 38 -7.41 0.41 6.88
CA ASN A 38 -6.78 1.56 6.27
C ASN A 38 -5.52 1.89 7.08
N ILE A 39 -4.42 2.13 6.38
CA ILE A 39 -3.15 2.50 6.99
C ILE A 39 -2.71 3.81 6.35
N ASP A 40 -2.35 4.78 7.18
CA ASP A 40 -1.82 6.06 6.74
C ASP A 40 -0.55 6.42 7.53
N ALA A 41 0.23 7.32 6.95
CA ALA A 41 1.42 7.86 7.58
C ALA A 41 1.48 9.38 7.38
N SER A 42 1.91 10.08 8.42
CA SER A 42 2.09 11.54 8.41
C SER A 42 3.54 11.89 8.78
N PHE A 43 4.09 12.86 8.04
CA PHE A 43 5.45 13.35 8.21
C PHE A 43 5.40 14.86 8.49
N PRO A 44 5.10 15.27 9.73
CA PRO A 44 5.00 16.68 10.08
C PRO A 44 6.33 17.40 9.82
N SER A 45 6.26 18.51 9.07
CA SER A 45 7.44 19.32 8.76
C SER A 45 8.07 19.90 10.04
N GLY A 46 9.40 19.93 10.08
CA GLY A 46 10.13 20.43 11.26
C GLY A 46 10.13 19.49 12.47
N SER A 47 9.62 18.27 12.32
CA SER A 47 9.63 17.25 13.35
C SER A 47 10.33 15.98 12.83
N ASN A 48 11.29 15.44 13.57
CA ASN A 48 11.91 14.14 13.26
C ASN A 48 11.04 12.97 13.77
N ARG A 49 9.73 13.06 13.54
CA ARG A 49 8.74 12.07 13.99
C ARG A 49 7.85 11.69 12.84
N VAL A 50 7.40 10.44 12.86
CA VAL A 50 6.43 9.89 11.90
C VAL A 50 5.20 9.48 12.69
N GLY A 51 4.03 9.95 12.26
CA GLY A 51 2.75 9.46 12.77
C GLY A 51 2.28 8.30 11.90
N ILE A 52 1.85 7.19 12.50
CA ILE A 52 1.28 6.05 11.79
C ILE A 52 -0.15 5.85 12.30
N GLY A 53 -1.13 5.88 11.38
CA GLY A 53 -2.53 5.62 11.66
C GLY A 53 -2.95 4.26 11.12
N ILE A 54 -3.65 3.47 11.92
CA ILE A 54 -4.29 2.22 11.48
C ILE A 54 -5.75 2.25 11.91
N CYS A 55 -6.66 2.10 10.94
CA CYS A 55 -8.09 1.97 11.19
C CYS A 55 -8.54 0.60 10.72
N ILE A 56 -9.13 -0.19 11.63
CA ILE A 56 -9.78 -1.45 11.30
C ILE A 56 -11.29 -1.18 11.31
N ARG A 57 -11.96 -1.52 10.22
CA ARG A 57 -13.41 -1.47 10.10
C ARG A 57 -13.94 -2.85 9.81
N ASP A 58 -14.87 -3.27 10.66
CA ASP A 58 -15.79 -4.34 10.32
C ASP A 58 -16.89 -3.80 9.41
N ASP A 59 -17.35 -4.60 8.47
CA ASP A 59 -18.41 -4.26 7.51
C ASP A 59 -19.66 -5.05 7.91
N GLN A 60 -20.29 -4.62 9.01
CA GLN A 60 -21.65 -5.05 9.37
C GLN A 60 -22.69 -4.30 8.54
#